data_AF-X0XAZ5-F1
#
_entry.id   AF-X0XAZ5-F1
#
_cell.length_a   1.000
_cell.length_b   1.000
_cell.length_c   1.000
_cell.angle_alpha   90.00
_cell.angle_beta   90.00
_cell.angle_gamma   90.00
#
_symmetry.space_group_name_H-M   'P 1'
#
loop_
_entity.id
_entity.type
_entity.pdbx_description
1 polymer ?
#
loop_
_entity_poly.entity_id
_entity_poly.type
_entity_poly.pdbx_seq_one_letter_code
_entity_poly.pdbx_strand_id
1 'polypeptide(L)'
;TDIKPIVYEASNSLGDLSKTADYKDNLIDIGGHRYFSKFDRVMDWWLNILPIEDCGSNAFEITYQNKKRTVYAEGGLNPDQTDAVMFVRSRKSRIYFNRRLFDYPISLSAATFLKLGLYKSFRIGISYMGSAIQSTKPNEH
;
A
#
# COMPACT_ATOMS: atom_id res chain seq x y z
N THR A 1 -11.90 35.71 6.79
CA THR A 1 -13.37 35.64 6.96
C THR A 1 -13.65 35.46 8.44
N ASP A 2 -14.71 36.06 8.97
CA ASP A 2 -15.08 35.99 10.40
C ASP A 2 -15.96 34.76 10.72
N ILE A 3 -15.71 33.64 10.03
CA ILE A 3 -16.50 32.42 10.17
C ILE A 3 -15.74 31.48 11.11
N LYS A 4 -16.36 31.11 12.23
CA LYS A 4 -15.85 30.11 13.17
C LYS A 4 -16.60 28.79 12.97
N PRO A 5 -16.04 27.80 12.24
CA PRO A 5 -16.70 26.52 12.06
C PRO A 5 -16.72 25.73 13.37
N ILE A 6 -17.82 25.02 13.63
CA ILE A 6 -17.97 24.06 14.72
C ILE A 6 -18.13 22.68 14.07
N VAL A 7 -17.28 21.74 14.46
CA VAL A 7 -17.28 20.37 13.93
C VAL A 7 -17.77 19.44 15.05
N TYR A 8 -18.78 18.62 14.73
CA TYR A 8 -19.30 17.59 15.63
C TYR A 8 -18.92 16.22 15.07
N GLU A 9 -18.26 15.41 15.88
CA GLU A 9 -17.89 14.03 15.58
C GLU A 9 -18.45 13.15 16.71
N ALA A 10 -19.12 12.06 16.36
CA ALA A 10 -19.79 11.21 17.34
C ALA A 10 -18.80 10.29 18.07
N SER A 11 -17.69 9.95 17.42
CA SER A 11 -16.64 9.11 17.98
C SER A 11 -15.57 9.92 18.72
N ASN A 12 -14.76 9.23 19.54
CA ASN A 12 -13.62 9.84 20.25
C ASN A 12 -12.36 9.97 19.36
N SER A 13 -12.46 9.74 18.06
CA SER A 13 -11.32 9.69 17.14
C SER A 13 -11.65 10.38 15.82
N LEU A 14 -10.74 11.20 15.32
CA LEU A 14 -10.86 11.81 14.00
C LEU A 14 -10.35 10.86 12.90
N GLY A 15 -10.84 11.05 11.67
CA GLY A 15 -10.33 10.37 10.47
C GLY A 15 -11.10 9.13 10.02
N ASP A 16 -12.06 8.63 10.83
CA ASP A 16 -12.93 7.50 10.51
C ASP A 16 -12.17 6.29 9.89
N LEU A 17 -12.45 5.92 8.63
CA LEU A 17 -11.76 4.82 7.94
C LEU A 17 -10.27 5.12 7.72
N SER A 18 -9.90 6.39 7.52
CA SER A 18 -8.53 6.84 7.28
C SER A 18 -7.69 6.98 8.55
N LYS A 19 -8.21 6.59 9.71
CA LYS A 19 -7.48 6.71 10.98
C LYS A 19 -6.34 5.71 11.08
N THR A 20 -5.27 6.17 11.73
CA THR A 20 -4.16 5.34 12.18
C THR A 20 -4.37 4.99 13.65
N ALA A 21 -4.39 3.70 13.99
CA ALA A 21 -4.54 3.21 15.35
C ALA A 21 -3.18 2.79 15.93
N ASP A 22 -2.86 3.20 17.15
CA ASP A 22 -1.72 2.67 17.90
C ASP A 22 -2.09 1.33 18.54
N TYR A 23 -1.28 0.31 18.27
CA TYR A 23 -1.33 -0.97 18.95
C TYR A 23 0.07 -1.50 19.26
N LYS A 24 0.41 -1.55 20.55
CA LYS A 24 1.70 -2.06 21.05
C LYS A 24 2.90 -1.34 20.40
N ASP A 25 2.89 -0.01 20.42
CA ASP A 25 3.94 0.83 19.82
C ASP A 25 4.04 0.64 18.29
N ASN A 26 2.97 0.16 17.65
CA ASN A 26 2.87 0.05 16.20
C ASN A 26 1.67 0.85 15.71
N LEU A 27 1.92 1.76 14.79
CA LEU A 27 0.89 2.51 14.08
C LEU A 27 0.32 1.67 12.93
N ILE A 28 -0.99 1.42 12.97
CA ILE A 28 -1.70 0.52 12.05
C ILE A 28 -2.88 1.26 11.43
N ASP A 29 -2.90 1.35 10.10
CA ASP A 29 -4.08 1.79 9.37
C ASP A 29 -5.03 0.61 9.14
N ILE A 30 -6.33 0.79 9.41
CA ILE A 30 -7.36 -0.27 9.32
C ILE A 30 -7.69 -0.67 7.86
N GLY A 31 -7.05 0.01 6.91
CA GLY A 31 -6.91 -0.38 5.51
C GLY A 31 -5.65 0.32 4.99
N GLY A 32 -4.93 -0.27 4.02
CA GLY A 32 -3.78 0.42 3.44
C GLY A 32 -4.22 1.65 2.65
N HIS A 33 -4.37 2.79 3.31
CA HIS A 33 -4.80 4.03 2.67
C HIS A 33 -3.62 4.65 1.95
N ARG A 34 -3.75 4.78 0.63
CA ARG A 34 -2.77 5.47 -0.20
C ARG A 34 -3.45 6.68 -0.77
N TYR A 35 -2.91 7.84 -0.45
CA TYR A 35 -3.38 9.07 -1.02
C TYR A 35 -2.84 9.21 -2.46
N PHE A 36 -3.74 9.45 -3.41
CA PHE A 36 -3.38 9.83 -4.79
C PHE A 36 -4.49 10.67 -5.40
N SER A 37 -4.11 11.63 -6.25
CA SER A 37 -5.05 12.40 -7.06
C SER A 37 -4.53 12.55 -8.48
N LYS A 38 -5.46 12.71 -9.43
CA LYS A 38 -5.13 12.98 -10.85
C LYS A 38 -4.89 14.46 -11.13
N PHE A 39 -5.27 15.33 -10.21
CA PHE A 39 -5.22 16.78 -10.39
C PHE A 39 -4.03 17.36 -9.63
N ASP A 40 -3.15 18.05 -10.35
CA ASP A 40 -1.93 18.62 -9.75
C ASP A 40 -2.27 19.60 -8.64
N ARG A 41 -3.24 20.49 -8.86
CA ARG A 41 -3.74 21.42 -7.83
C ARG A 41 -4.11 20.73 -6.51
N VAL A 42 -4.71 19.54 -6.58
CA VAL A 42 -5.12 18.79 -5.39
C VAL A 42 -3.91 18.16 -4.71
N MET A 43 -2.96 17.64 -5.49
CA MET A 43 -1.68 17.16 -4.94
C MET A 43 -0.92 18.29 -4.26
N ASP A 44 -0.74 19.43 -4.94
CA ASP A 44 0.01 20.57 -4.42
C ASP A 44 -0.65 21.15 -3.16
N TRP A 45 -1.99 21.20 -3.10
CA TRP A 45 -2.72 21.60 -1.90
C TRP A 45 -2.41 20.69 -0.70
N TRP A 46 -2.39 19.38 -0.90
CA TRP A 46 -2.05 18.44 0.16
C TRP A 46 -0.57 18.51 0.55
N LEU A 47 0.33 18.67 -0.41
CA LEU A 47 1.77 18.82 -0.15
C LEU A 47 2.12 20.09 0.61
N ASN A 48 1.29 21.14 0.49
CA ASN A 48 1.41 22.35 1.32
C ASN A 48 1.00 22.12 2.78
N ILE A 49 0.14 21.14 3.05
CA ILE A 49 -0.34 20.81 4.41
C ILE A 49 0.56 19.73 5.04
N LEU A 50 0.95 18.74 4.25
CA LEU A 50 1.79 17.60 4.63
C LEU A 50 2.97 17.51 3.65
N PRO A 51 4.09 18.17 3.94
CA PRO A 51 5.31 18.07 3.15
C PRO A 51 5.80 16.62 3.07
N ILE A 52 6.47 16.26 1.97
CA ILE A 52 7.04 14.93 1.81
C ILE A 52 8.18 14.70 2.80
N GLU A 53 8.34 13.47 3.28
CA GLU A 53 9.48 13.12 4.14
C GLU A 53 10.83 13.26 3.41
N ASP A 54 11.88 13.54 4.16
CA ASP A 54 13.24 13.51 3.60
C ASP A 54 13.66 12.06 3.26
N CYS A 55 13.57 11.72 1.98
CA CYS A 55 13.96 10.41 1.46
C CYS A 55 15.45 10.33 1.08
N GLY A 56 16.26 11.36 1.37
CA GLY A 56 17.65 11.48 0.92
C GLY A 56 17.81 11.65 -0.60
N SER A 57 16.69 11.67 -1.33
CA SER A 57 16.58 11.92 -2.77
C SER A 57 15.60 13.06 -2.98
N ASN A 58 16.06 14.14 -3.62
CA ASN A 58 15.26 15.36 -3.78
C ASN A 58 14.06 15.22 -4.74
N ALA A 59 13.97 14.09 -5.44
CA ALA A 59 12.92 13.81 -6.41
C ALA A 59 12.62 12.31 -6.47
N PHE A 60 11.34 11.96 -6.60
CA PHE A 60 10.90 10.60 -6.88
C PHE A 60 9.92 10.59 -8.06
N GLU A 61 10.03 9.56 -8.89
CA GLU A 61 9.19 9.39 -10.07
C GLU A 61 7.94 8.57 -9.68
N ILE A 62 6.77 9.19 -9.79
CA ILE A 62 5.48 8.49 -9.69
C ILE A 62 5.01 8.13 -11.10
N THR A 63 4.56 6.88 -11.26
CA THR A 63 3.98 6.39 -12.53
C THR A 63 2.49 6.15 -12.36
N TYR A 64 1.67 6.70 -13.25
CA TYR A 64 0.22 6.53 -13.27
C TYR A 64 -0.29 6.44 -14.72
N GLN A 65 -0.98 5.36 -15.09
CA GLN A 65 -1.53 5.15 -16.45
C GLN A 65 -0.54 5.48 -17.59
N ASN A 66 0.67 4.91 -17.54
CA ASN A 66 1.78 5.19 -18.47
C ASN A 66 2.29 6.65 -18.49
N LYS A 67 1.81 7.52 -17.60
CA LYS A 67 2.39 8.84 -17.37
C LYS A 67 3.38 8.77 -16.22
N LYS A 68 4.44 9.56 -16.32
CA LYS A 68 5.48 9.72 -15.31
C LYS A 68 5.48 11.16 -14.83
N ARG A 69 5.52 11.37 -13.52
CA ARG A 69 5.67 12.69 -12.90
C ARG A 69 6.79 12.61 -11.88
N THR A 70 7.69 13.59 -11.91
CA THR A 70 8.65 13.79 -10.84
C THR A 70 8.00 14.64 -9.77
N VAL A 71 7.99 14.15 -8.54
CA VAL A 71 7.58 14.93 -7.37
C VAL A 71 8.84 15.29 -6.61
N TYR A 72 9.01 16.57 -6.33
CA TYR A 72 10.17 17.09 -5.60
C TYR A 72 9.85 17.12 -4.10
N ALA A 73 10.77 16.61 -3.29
CA ALA A 73 10.71 16.67 -1.84
C ALA A 73 11.56 17.85 -1.34
N GLU A 74 11.25 19.06 -1.79
CA GLU A 74 11.98 20.25 -1.35
C GLU A 74 11.59 20.58 0.10
N GLY A 75 12.59 20.59 0.99
CA GLY A 75 12.39 20.87 2.42
C GLY A 75 11.85 19.68 3.24
N GLY A 76 12.18 18.45 2.80
CA GLY A 76 11.69 17.22 3.42
C GLY A 76 11.81 17.21 4.94
N LEU A 77 10.72 16.85 5.61
CA LEU A 77 10.68 16.80 7.07
C LEU A 77 11.15 15.42 7.56
N ASN A 78 11.87 15.40 8.69
CA ASN A 78 12.23 14.15 9.33
C ASN A 78 11.01 13.60 10.08
N PRO A 79 10.51 12.39 9.73
CA PRO A 79 9.35 11.81 10.40
C PRO A 79 9.57 11.51 11.89
N ASP A 80 10.81 11.42 12.35
CA ASP A 80 11.12 11.24 13.77
C ASP A 80 10.94 12.55 14.58
N GLN A 81 10.81 13.69 13.90
CA GLN A 81 10.71 15.01 14.51
C GLN A 81 9.31 15.62 14.40
N THR A 82 8.49 15.20 13.42
CA THR A 82 7.16 15.76 13.19
C THR A 82 6.23 14.76 12.52
N ASP A 83 4.99 14.71 13.00
CA ASP A 83 3.93 13.86 12.45
C ASP A 83 3.30 14.45 11.17
N ALA A 84 3.48 15.75 10.92
CA ALA A 84 2.90 16.46 9.78
C ALA A 84 3.72 16.23 8.50
N VAL A 85 3.87 14.97 8.11
CA VAL A 85 4.71 14.54 7.01
C VAL A 85 4.00 13.51 6.14
N MET A 86 4.14 13.63 4.83
CA MET A 86 3.66 12.66 3.86
C MET A 86 4.72 11.58 3.63
N PHE A 87 4.44 10.38 4.12
CA PHE A 87 5.29 9.21 3.91
C PHE A 87 5.26 8.71 2.47
N VAL A 88 6.45 8.49 1.91
CA VAL A 88 6.68 7.81 0.63
C VAL A 88 7.27 6.43 0.93
N ARG A 89 6.47 5.39 0.73
CA ARG A 89 6.85 4.00 1.00
C ARG A 89 6.69 3.14 -0.25
N SER A 90 7.68 2.28 -0.50
CA SER A 90 7.54 1.25 -1.51
C SER A 90 6.46 0.24 -1.08
N ARG A 91 5.64 -0.20 -2.04
CA ARG A 91 4.60 -1.19 -1.75
C ARG A 91 5.26 -2.53 -1.42
N LYS A 92 5.16 -2.94 -0.16
CA LYS A 92 5.43 -4.32 0.27
C LYS A 92 4.11 -5.00 0.61
N SER A 93 3.71 -5.99 -0.18
CA SER A 93 2.48 -6.74 0.06
C SER A 93 2.80 -8.20 0.34
N ARG A 94 2.18 -8.75 1.38
CA ARG A 94 2.32 -10.15 1.78
C ARG A 94 0.95 -10.73 2.12
N ILE A 95 0.74 -11.99 1.81
CA ILE A 95 -0.48 -12.74 2.14
C ILE A 95 -0.22 -13.50 3.43
N TYR A 96 -1.07 -13.32 4.44
CA TYR A 96 -1.03 -14.12 5.66
C TYR A 96 -1.90 -15.37 5.51
N PHE A 97 -1.27 -16.54 5.46
CA PHE A 97 -1.97 -17.83 5.33
C PHE A 97 -1.26 -18.89 6.17
N ASN A 98 -2.01 -19.78 6.83
CA ASN A 98 -1.46 -20.86 7.66
C ASN A 98 -0.39 -20.39 8.67
N ARG A 99 -0.63 -19.23 9.32
CA ARG A 99 0.29 -18.57 10.26
C ARG A 99 1.66 -18.18 9.66
N ARG A 100 1.75 -18.07 8.33
CA ARG A 100 2.97 -17.71 7.59
C ARG A 100 2.66 -16.58 6.61
N LEU A 101 3.65 -15.72 6.38
CA LEU A 101 3.58 -14.66 5.38
C LEU A 101 4.17 -15.14 4.05
N PHE A 102 3.39 -15.03 2.99
CA PHE A 102 3.77 -15.31 1.61
C PHE A 102 3.99 -13.99 0.86
N ASP A 103 4.95 -13.97 -0.04
CA ASP A 103 5.18 -12.79 -0.88
C ASP A 103 4.05 -12.66 -1.90
N TYR A 104 3.73 -11.42 -2.25
CA TYR A 104 2.79 -11.09 -3.30
C TYR A 104 3.50 -10.23 -4.37
N PRO A 105 3.40 -10.56 -5.67
CA PRO A 105 2.70 -11.73 -6.22
C PRO A 105 3.32 -13.07 -5.79
N ILE A 106 2.49 -14.12 -5.73
CA ILE A 106 2.96 -15.45 -5.32
C ILE A 106 4.01 -15.93 -6.32
N SER A 107 5.21 -16.23 -5.84
CA SER A 107 6.29 -16.82 -6.63
C SER A 107 6.46 -18.30 -6.31
N LEU A 108 6.81 -19.10 -7.33
CA LEU A 108 7.15 -20.53 -7.19
C LEU A 108 8.58 -20.69 -6.62
N SER A 109 8.82 -20.09 -5.45
CA SER A 109 10.09 -20.23 -4.75
C SER A 109 10.09 -21.46 -3.84
N ALA A 110 11.27 -22.02 -3.55
CA ALA A 110 11.44 -23.08 -2.57
C ALA A 110 10.84 -22.68 -1.19
N ALA A 111 10.97 -21.40 -0.81
CA ALA A 111 10.38 -20.87 0.41
C ALA A 111 8.85 -20.93 0.39
N THR A 112 8.19 -20.66 -0.74
CA THR A 112 6.74 -20.78 -0.90
C THR A 112 6.29 -22.23 -0.69
N PHE A 113 6.97 -23.20 -1.31
CA PHE A 113 6.63 -24.62 -1.17
C PHE A 113 6.84 -25.14 0.26
N LEU A 114 7.94 -24.74 0.91
CA LEU A 114 8.19 -25.05 2.32
C LEU A 114 7.12 -24.43 3.25
N LYS A 115 6.69 -23.19 2.97
CA LYS A 115 5.63 -22.52 3.72
C LYS A 115 4.28 -23.22 3.56
N LEU A 116 3.96 -23.72 2.35
CA LEU A 116 2.74 -24.47 2.05
C LEU A 116 2.74 -25.90 2.63
N GLY A 117 3.92 -26.52 2.69
CA GLY A 117 4.12 -27.93 3.01
C GLY A 117 4.13 -28.81 1.76
N LEU A 118 4.86 -29.93 1.83
CA LEU A 118 5.09 -30.85 0.72
C LEU A 118 3.79 -31.42 0.14
N TYR A 119 2.87 -31.86 1.00
CA TYR A 119 1.60 -32.46 0.56
C TYR A 119 0.72 -31.49 -0.25
N LYS A 120 0.54 -30.26 0.24
CA LYS A 120 -0.26 -29.23 -0.46
C LYS A 120 0.40 -28.82 -1.77
N SER A 121 1.73 -28.63 -1.74
CA SER A 121 2.52 -28.30 -2.94
C SER A 121 2.39 -29.37 -4.01
N PHE A 122 2.49 -30.65 -3.63
CA PHE A 122 2.37 -31.77 -4.56
C PHE A 122 0.96 -31.87 -5.15
N ARG A 123 -0.08 -31.73 -4.33
CA ARG A 123 -1.48 -31.72 -4.81
C ARG A 123 -1.75 -30.59 -5.80
N ILE A 124 -1.23 -29.40 -5.53
CA ILE A 124 -1.34 -28.26 -6.45
C ILE A 124 -0.60 -28.57 -7.75
N GLY A 125 0.59 -29.15 -7.66
CA GLY A 125 1.35 -29.60 -8.83
C GLY A 125 0.58 -30.59 -9.70
N ILE A 126 0.00 -31.64 -9.11
CA ILE A 126 -0.83 -32.62 -9.84
C ILE A 126 -2.07 -31.95 -10.44
N SER A 127 -2.77 -31.13 -9.65
CA SER A 127 -3.98 -30.44 -10.12
C SER A 127 -3.68 -29.50 -11.29
N TYR A 128 -2.56 -28.78 -11.23
CA TYR A 128 -2.10 -27.90 -12.30
C TYR A 128 -1.72 -28.71 -13.54
N MET A 129 -0.99 -29.81 -13.38
CA MET A 129 -0.59 -30.67 -14.49
C MET A 129 -1.80 -31.31 -15.19
N GLY A 130 -2.80 -31.76 -14.41
CA GLY A 130 -4.08 -32.23 -14.95
C GLY A 130 -4.81 -31.14 -15.73
N SER A 131 -4.88 -29.91 -15.19
CA SER A 131 -5.49 -28.78 -15.88
C SER A 131 -4.71 -28.33 -17.13
N ALA A 132 -3.38 -28.42 -17.12
CA ALA A 132 -2.54 -28.05 -18.26
C ALA A 132 -2.69 -29.05 -19.42
N ILE A 133 -2.86 -30.34 -19.09
CA ILE A 133 -3.14 -31.39 -20.07
C ILE A 133 -4.58 -31.24 -20.61
N GLN A 134 -5.52 -30.91 -19.74
CA GLN A 134 -6.92 -30.66 -20.09
C GLN A 134 -7.13 -29.18 -20.48
N SER A 135 -6.33 -28.69 -21.43
CA SER A 135 -6.41 -27.33 -21.95
C SER A 135 -7.87 -26.98 -22.28
N THR A 136 -8.47 -26.10 -21.50
CA THR A 136 -9.77 -25.51 -21.81
C THR A 136 -9.58 -24.63 -23.03
N LYS A 137 -10.15 -25.05 -24.16
CA LYS A 137 -10.25 -24.19 -25.34
C LYS A 137 -10.79 -22.82 -24.89
N PRO A 138 -10.18 -21.71 -25.33
CA PRO A 138 -10.74 -20.40 -25.04
C PRO A 138 -12.14 -20.36 -25.65
N ASN A 139 -13.15 -20.03 -24.84
CA ASN A 139 -14.47 -19.71 -25.38
C ASN A 139 -14.30 -18.41 -26.18
N GLU A 140 -14.44 -18.52 -27.50
CA GLU A 140 -14.55 -17.36 -28.39
C GLU A 140 -15.86 -16.63 -28.05
N HIS A 141 -15.74 -15.39 -27.58
CA HIS A 141 -16.81 -14.40 -27.52
C HIS A 141 -16.33 -13.15 -28.26
#